data_AF-A0A963BE82-F1
#
_entry.id   AF-A0A963BE82-F1
#
_cell.length_a   1.000
_cell.length_b   1.000
_cell.length_c   1.000
_cell.angle_alpha   90.00
_cell.angle_beta   90.00
_cell.angle_gamma   90.00
#
_symmetry.space_group_name_H-M   'P 1'
#
loop_
_entity.id
_entity.type
_entity.pdbx_description
1 polymer ?
#
loop_
_entity_poly.entity_id
_entity_poly.type
_entity_poly.pdbx_seq_one_letter_code
_entity_poly.pdbx_strand_id
1 'polypeptide(L)' 'MAEQTAPRPWAEIPADRQTALLVEYGYYLDSLPPTCSLETKEQRFRSWLQERGISYP' A
#
# COMPACT_ATOMS: atom_id res chain seq x y z
N MET A 1 23.05 18.15 2.41
CA MET A 1 21.66 18.36 1.95
C MET A 1 20.92 17.08 2.29
N ALA A 2 20.09 17.10 3.35
CA ALA A 2 19.30 15.94 3.72
C ALA A 2 18.02 16.00 2.89
N GLU A 3 17.97 15.22 1.81
CA GLU A 3 16.74 14.98 1.07
C GLU A 3 15.76 14.32 2.04
N GLN A 4 14.78 15.11 2.48
CA GLN A 4 13.66 14.62 3.26
C GLN A 4 12.95 13.59 2.37
N THR A 5 13.12 12.30 2.67
CA THR A 5 12.41 11.22 1.98
C THR A 5 10.93 11.28 2.36
N ALA A 6 10.22 12.29 1.87
CA ALA A 6 8.78 12.38 1.97
C ALA A 6 8.18 11.09 1.38
N PRO A 7 7.15 10.51 2.02
CA PRO A 7 6.54 9.29 1.51
C PRO A 7 6.05 9.55 0.08
N ARG A 8 6.46 8.71 -0.87
CA ARG A 8 6.11 8.90 -2.27
C ARG A 8 4.60 8.75 -2.42
N PRO A 9 3.89 9.71 -3.03
CA PRO A 9 2.48 9.54 -3.27
C PRO A 9 2.26 8.36 -4.22
N TRP A 10 1.19 7.60 -3.98
CA TRP A 10 0.81 6.49 -4.85
C TRP A 10 0.73 6.93 -6.32
N ALA A 11 0.25 8.14 -6.59
CA ALA A 11 0.16 8.73 -7.93
C ALA A 11 1.52 8.92 -8.64
N GLU A 12 2.63 9.02 -7.91
CA GLU A 12 3.99 9.14 -8.46
C GLU A 12 4.67 7.77 -8.65
N ILE A 13 4.02 6.69 -8.21
CA ILE A 13 4.52 5.33 -8.41
C ILE A 13 4.21 4.89 -9.85
N PRO A 14 5.19 4.37 -10.59
CA PRO A 14 4.94 3.83 -11.93
C PRO A 14 3.94 2.67 -11.86
N ALA A 15 3.08 2.56 -12.88
CA ALA A 15 2.00 1.57 -12.92
C ALA A 15 2.49 0.13 -12.65
N ASP A 16 3.67 -0.24 -13.16
CA ASP A 16 4.31 -1.54 -12.91
C ASP A 16 4.52 -1.82 -11.40
N ARG A 17 5.02 -0.82 -10.66
CA ARG A 17 5.19 -0.90 -9.21
C ARG A 17 3.85 -0.91 -8.48
N GLN A 18 2.86 -0.14 -8.93
CA GLN A 18 1.52 -0.16 -8.37
C GLN A 18 0.88 -1.55 -8.50
N THR A 19 1.01 -2.18 -9.68
CA THR A 19 0.52 -3.53 -9.93
C THR A 19 1.24 -4.54 -9.04
N ALA A 20 2.58 -4.47 -8.92
CA ALA A 20 3.33 -5.35 -8.03
C ALA A 20 2.86 -5.22 -6.56
N LEU A 21 2.63 -3.98 -6.10
CA LEU A 21 2.12 -3.69 -4.76
C LEU A 21 0.71 -4.25 -4.53
N LEU A 22 -0.17 -4.14 -5.52
CA LEU A 22 -1.52 -4.72 -5.46
C LEU A 22 -1.49 -6.25 -5.42
N VAL A 23 -0.57 -6.87 -6.18
CA VAL A 23 -0.38 -8.32 -6.18
C VAL A 23 0.17 -8.80 -4.83
N GLU A 24 1.22 -8.16 -4.32
CA GLU A 24 1.75 -8.44 -2.98
C GLU A 24 0.69 -8.25 -1.89
N TYR A 25 -0.13 -7.20 -2.01
CA TYR A 25 -1.22 -6.96 -1.10
C TYR A 25 -2.30 -8.06 -1.18
N GLY A 26 -2.59 -8.57 -2.37
CA GLY A 26 -3.46 -9.73 -2.58
C GLY A 26 -2.97 -10.97 -1.85
N TYR A 27 -1.67 -11.28 -1.93
CA TYR A 27 -1.07 -12.39 -1.17
C TYR A 27 -1.09 -12.16 0.34
N TYR A 28 -0.87 -10.92 0.77
CA TYR A 28 -0.98 -10.55 2.18
C TYR A 28 -2.41 -10.71 2.70
N LEU A 29 -3.42 -10.35 1.90
CA LEU A 29 -4.83 -10.55 2.21
C LEU A 29 -5.22 -12.03 2.29
N ASP A 30 -4.65 -12.87 1.43
CA ASP A 30 -4.89 -14.33 1.44
C ASP A 30 -4.36 -14.98 2.73
N SER A 31 -3.26 -14.46 3.28
CA SER A 31 -2.71 -14.90 4.58
C SER A 31 -3.46 -14.36 5.79
N LEU A 32 -4.39 -13.42 5.61
CA LEU A 32 -5.15 -12.82 6.69
C LEU A 32 -6.51 -13.50 6.87
N PRO A 33 -7.06 -13.52 8.10
CA PRO A 33 -8.42 -13.97 8.31
C PRO A 33 -9.39 -13.19 7.42
N PRO A 34 -10.43 -13.83 6.85
CA PRO A 34 -11.32 -13.20 5.90
C PRO A 34 -12.07 -12.05 6.57
N THR A 35 -11.54 -10.83 6.44
CA THR A 35 -12.24 -9.62 6.86
C THR A 35 -13.27 -9.28 5.79
N CYS A 36 -14.55 -9.39 6.15
CA CYS A 36 -15.66 -9.18 5.22
C CYS A 36 -15.91 -7.71 4.85
N SER A 37 -15.14 -6.76 5.43
CA SER A 37 -15.32 -5.33 5.20
C SER A 37 -14.27 -4.77 4.25
N LEU A 38 -14.73 -4.17 3.14
CA LEU A 38 -13.90 -3.43 2.19
C LEU A 38 -13.09 -2.33 2.89
N GLU A 39 -13.74 -1.61 3.81
CA GLU A 39 -13.13 -0.54 4.59
C GLU A 39 -11.93 -1.02 5.41
N THR A 40 -12.00 -2.24 5.96
CA THR A 40 -10.87 -2.87 6.67
C THR A 40 -9.73 -3.23 5.72
N LYS A 41 -10.03 -3.67 4.49
CA LYS A 41 -9.02 -3.88 3.46
C LYS A 41 -8.39 -2.55 3.02
N GLU A 42 -9.15 -1.47 2.91
CA GLU A 42 -8.58 -0.16 2.56
C GLU A 42 -7.68 0.37 3.69
N GLN A 43 -8.12 0.29 4.94
CA GLN A 43 -7.30 0.69 6.09
C GLN A 43 -6.01 -0.12 6.19
N ARG A 44 -6.08 -1.45 6.03
CA ARG A 44 -4.90 -2.32 6.01
C ARG A 44 -3.96 -1.99 4.85
N PHE A 45 -4.51 -1.71 3.66
CA PHE A 45 -3.71 -1.34 2.50
C PHE A 45 -2.97 -0.02 2.73
N ARG A 46 -3.67 0.98 3.28
CA ARG A 46 -3.09 2.29 3.61
C ARG A 46 -1.97 2.16 4.64
N SER A 47 -2.19 1.42 5.72
CA SER A 47 -1.15 1.17 6.74
C SER A 47 0.05 0.43 6.14
N TRP A 48 -0.20 -0.60 5.33
CA TRP A 48 0.85 -1.38 4.67
C TRP A 48 1.67 -0.55 3.67
N LEU A 49 1.03 0.37 2.96
CA LEU A 49 1.72 1.34 2.08
C LEU A 49 2.51 2.37 2.87
N GLN A 50 1.97 2.87 3.99
CA GLN A 50 2.69 3.82 4.86
C GLN A 50 3.98 3.23 5.44
N GLU A 51 3.97 1.96 5.86
CA GLU A 51 5.19 1.26 6.30
C GLU A 51 6.27 1.19 5.22
N ARG A 52 5.84 1.21 3.95
CA ARG A 52 6.73 1.21 2.77
C ARG A 52 7.12 2.62 2.31
N GLY A 53 6.72 3.66 3.06
CA GLY A 53 6.96 5.06 2.71
C GLY A 53 6.13 5.52 1.52
N ILE A 54 4.94 4.95 1.33
CA ILE A 54 4.02 5.29 0.25
C ILE A 54 2.78 5.94 0.85
N SER A 55 2.43 7.13 0.37
CA SER A 55 1.25 7.84 0.80
C SER A 55 0.06 7.52 -0.12
N TYR A 56 -0.98 6.90 0.44
CA TYR A 56 -2.24 6.63 -0.24
C TYR A 56 -3.37 7.48 0.38
N PRO A 57 -4.11 8.29 -0.43
CA PRO A 57 -5.15 9.20 0.05
C PRO A 57 -6.34 8.50 0.72
#